data_AF-A0A127SPR1-F1
#
_entry.id   AF-A0A127SPR1-F1
#
_cell.length_a   1.000
_cell.length_b   1.000
_cell.length_c   1.000
_cell.angle_alpha   90.00
_cell.angle_beta   90.00
_cell.angle_gamma   90.00
#
_symmetry.space_group_name_H-M   'P 1'
#
loop_
_entity.id
_entity.type
_entity.pdbx_description
1 polymer ?
#
loop_
_entity_poly.entity_id
_entity_poly.type
_entity_poly.pdbx_seq_one_letter_code
_entity_poly.pdbx_strand_id
1 'polypeptide(L)'
;MMAPNHRSSFGNSASKASCHRLFAVPATASGCAFLEREEAKMLGKKKVSAVALPLSAAKNGQPCAPITDLVKAGMNVALGTDGAIQAGNLDMFEVMRGAAMSVRASKGDPSALPSSAALMMATFCGAQAQGRAQECGMLKEGMDADLVLVDFTAPHLMPCHNVLTGLVYAAKGGDVAMTMVRGNILYQNGRFPT
;
A
#
# COMPACT_ATOMS: atom_id res chain seq x y z
N MET A 1 10.67 15.31 -26.64
CA MET A 1 10.86 13.97 -27.24
C MET A 1 10.39 12.96 -26.20
N MET A 2 9.14 12.46 -26.31
CA MET A 2 8.65 11.40 -25.41
C MET A 2 9.33 10.09 -25.81
N ALA A 3 9.93 9.39 -24.85
CA ALA A 3 10.47 8.06 -25.07
C ALA A 3 9.36 7.14 -25.63
N PRO A 4 9.66 6.26 -26.60
CA PRO A 4 8.66 5.35 -27.16
C PRO A 4 8.10 4.44 -26.06
N ASN A 5 6.77 4.28 -26.06
CA ASN A 5 6.06 3.33 -25.20
C ASN A 5 6.66 1.92 -25.38
N HIS A 6 7.39 1.43 -24.37
CA HIS A 6 7.88 0.04 -24.29
C HIS A 6 6.77 -1.03 -24.19
N ARG A 7 5.50 -0.67 -24.45
CA ARG A 7 4.33 -1.56 -24.35
C ARG A 7 4.39 -2.77 -25.30
N SER A 8 5.14 -2.70 -26.39
CA SER A 8 5.01 -3.66 -27.50
C SER A 8 5.93 -4.89 -27.44
N SER A 9 7.01 -4.89 -26.66
CA SER A 9 7.97 -6.02 -26.69
C SER A 9 7.52 -7.23 -25.87
N PHE A 10 6.70 -7.03 -24.83
CA PHE A 10 6.29 -8.08 -23.90
C PHE A 10 4.81 -7.96 -23.46
N GLY A 11 3.89 -7.72 -24.39
CA GLY A 11 2.47 -7.94 -24.11
C GLY A 11 2.24 -9.32 -23.47
N ASN A 12 1.31 -9.41 -22.50
CA ASN A 12 0.97 -10.61 -21.75
C ASN A 12 2.05 -11.14 -20.77
N SER A 13 2.84 -10.27 -20.14
CA SER A 13 3.94 -10.69 -19.25
C SER A 13 3.49 -11.54 -18.06
N ALA A 14 2.38 -11.18 -17.39
CA ALA A 14 1.87 -11.95 -16.25
C ALA A 14 1.23 -13.26 -16.72
N SER A 15 0.55 -13.24 -17.88
CA SER A 15 0.03 -14.46 -18.50
C SER A 15 1.14 -15.44 -18.87
N LYS A 16 2.27 -14.95 -19.42
CA LYS A 16 3.45 -15.79 -19.71
C LYS A 16 4.05 -16.38 -18.44
N ALA A 17 4.21 -15.58 -17.38
CA ALA A 17 4.66 -16.06 -16.08
C ALA A 17 3.74 -17.16 -15.51
N SER A 18 2.42 -17.00 -15.71
CA SER A 18 1.42 -17.99 -15.30
C SER A 18 1.56 -19.33 -16.04
N CYS A 19 1.92 -19.34 -17.33
CA CYS A 19 2.18 -20.57 -18.09
C CYS A 19 3.31 -21.41 -17.48
N HIS A 20 4.30 -20.76 -16.86
CA HIS A 20 5.40 -21.40 -16.15
C HIS A 20 5.09 -21.74 -14.68
N ARG A 21 3.81 -21.70 -14.30
CA ARG A 21 3.33 -22.02 -12.93
C ARG A 21 3.91 -21.12 -11.83
N LEU A 22 4.43 -19.93 -12.15
CA LEU A 22 4.96 -18.99 -11.14
C LEU A 22 3.90 -18.53 -10.12
N PHE A 23 2.62 -18.55 -10.50
CA PHE A 23 1.49 -18.24 -9.62
C PHE A 23 0.71 -19.48 -9.18
N ALA A 24 1.36 -20.65 -9.14
CA ALA A 24 0.76 -21.87 -8.58
C ALA A 24 0.84 -21.90 -7.04
N VAL A 25 1.64 -21.01 -6.46
CA VAL A 25 1.77 -20.79 -5.02
C VAL A 25 1.36 -19.35 -4.69
N PRO A 26 1.09 -19.03 -3.41
CA PRO A 26 0.87 -17.66 -2.99
C PRO A 26 2.01 -16.75 -3.47
N ALA A 27 1.65 -15.63 -4.09
CA ALA A 27 2.62 -14.70 -4.67
C ALA A 27 2.19 -13.25 -4.43
N THR A 28 3.20 -12.39 -4.38
CA THR A 28 3.03 -10.94 -4.21
C THR A 28 3.74 -10.24 -5.36
N ALA A 29 2.99 -9.43 -6.12
CA ALA A 29 3.48 -8.69 -7.28
C ALA A 29 3.53 -7.20 -6.95
N SER A 30 4.70 -6.57 -7.06
CA SER A 30 4.89 -5.15 -6.79
C SER A 30 4.79 -4.29 -8.06
N GLY A 31 4.44 -3.02 -7.88
CA GLY A 31 4.36 -2.03 -8.96
C GLY A 31 3.05 -2.10 -9.75
N CYS A 32 2.75 -3.24 -10.40
CA CYS A 32 1.47 -3.57 -11.06
C CYS A 32 0.82 -2.48 -11.94
N ALA A 33 1.56 -1.44 -12.34
CA ALA A 33 1.04 -0.27 -13.04
C ALA A 33 0.55 -0.54 -14.46
N PHE A 34 1.11 -1.58 -15.08
CA PHE A 34 0.88 -1.91 -16.50
C PHE A 34 0.13 -3.22 -16.69
N LEU A 35 -0.49 -3.77 -15.64
CA LEU A 35 -1.31 -4.97 -15.77
C LEU A 35 -2.54 -4.68 -16.63
N GLU A 36 -2.78 -5.55 -17.62
CA GLU A 36 -4.02 -5.51 -18.37
C GLU A 36 -5.18 -6.07 -17.53
N ARG A 37 -6.42 -5.70 -17.89
CA ARG A 37 -7.63 -6.11 -17.14
C ARG A 37 -7.76 -7.63 -17.02
N GLU A 38 -7.45 -8.37 -18.08
CA GLU A 38 -7.55 -9.83 -18.07
C GLU A 38 -6.42 -10.47 -17.24
N GLU A 39 -5.22 -9.88 -17.25
CA GLU A 39 -4.13 -10.30 -16.36
C GLU A 39 -4.49 -10.08 -14.90
N ALA A 40 -5.03 -8.91 -14.55
CA ALA A 40 -5.48 -8.61 -13.19
C ALA A 40 -6.57 -9.59 -12.71
N LYS A 41 -7.56 -9.92 -13.55
CA LYS A 41 -8.57 -10.94 -13.21
C LYS A 41 -7.97 -12.32 -13.02
N MET A 42 -7.02 -12.72 -13.87
CA MET A 42 -6.32 -14.00 -13.75
C MET A 42 -5.54 -14.06 -12.44
N LEU A 43 -4.80 -13.02 -12.11
CA LEU A 43 -4.05 -12.91 -10.86
C LEU A 43 -4.97 -12.90 -9.63
N GLY A 44 -6.11 -12.22 -9.69
CA GLY A 44 -7.15 -12.24 -8.66
C GLY A 44 -7.71 -13.65 -8.41
N LYS A 45 -8.04 -14.40 -9.47
CA LYS A 45 -8.46 -15.81 -9.36
C LYS A 45 -7.40 -16.70 -8.70
N LYS A 46 -6.12 -16.37 -8.92
CA LYS A 46 -4.98 -17.07 -8.31
C LYS A 46 -4.61 -16.54 -6.92
N LYS A 47 -5.36 -15.59 -6.38
CA LYS A 47 -5.12 -14.98 -5.07
C LYS A 47 -3.74 -14.32 -4.95
N VAL A 48 -3.21 -13.80 -6.05
CA VAL A 48 -1.98 -13.01 -6.04
C VAL A 48 -2.29 -11.65 -5.42
N SER A 49 -1.45 -11.21 -4.49
CA SER A 49 -1.54 -9.87 -3.91
C SER A 49 -0.76 -8.88 -4.76
N ALA A 50 -1.31 -7.69 -4.98
CA ALA A 50 -0.58 -6.56 -5.55
C ALA A 50 -0.03 -5.66 -4.43
N VAL A 51 1.15 -5.08 -4.64
CA VAL A 51 1.70 -4.02 -3.79
C VAL A 51 1.84 -2.76 -4.64
N ALA A 52 0.99 -1.76 -4.36
CA ALA A 52 1.06 -0.47 -5.02
C ALA A 52 2.19 0.38 -4.43
N LEU A 53 2.98 1.00 -5.30
CA LEU A 53 4.17 1.79 -4.97
C LEU A 53 4.00 3.25 -5.42
N PRO A 54 3.04 4.02 -4.85
CA PRO A 54 2.61 5.30 -5.38
C PRO A 54 3.73 6.35 -5.47
N LEU A 55 4.60 6.43 -4.46
CA LEU A 55 5.68 7.43 -4.41
C LEU A 55 6.78 7.13 -5.44
N SER A 56 7.24 5.87 -5.50
CA SER A 56 8.23 5.44 -6.49
C SER A 56 7.71 5.59 -7.93
N ALA A 57 6.45 5.21 -8.19
CA ALA A 57 5.83 5.41 -9.49
C ALA A 57 5.82 6.89 -9.89
N ALA A 58 5.33 7.77 -8.99
CA ALA A 58 5.28 9.21 -9.24
C ALA A 58 6.67 9.82 -9.47
N LYS A 59 7.66 9.47 -8.65
CA LYS A 59 9.04 9.97 -8.79
C LYS A 59 9.64 9.59 -10.15
N ASN A 60 9.32 8.40 -10.65
CA ASN A 60 9.79 7.91 -11.95
C ASN A 60 8.93 8.36 -13.14
N GLY A 61 7.93 9.23 -12.93
CA GLY A 61 7.03 9.68 -14.00
C GLY A 61 6.13 8.58 -14.55
N GLN A 62 5.87 7.54 -13.76
CA GLN A 62 5.04 6.39 -14.12
C GLN A 62 3.66 6.49 -13.47
N PRO A 63 2.61 5.90 -14.10
CA PRO A 63 1.33 5.76 -13.44
C PRO A 63 1.45 4.85 -12.21
N CYS A 64 0.69 5.14 -11.17
CA CYS A 64 0.51 4.20 -10.06
C CYS A 64 -0.28 2.97 -10.53
N ALA A 65 -0.19 1.87 -9.77
CA ALA A 65 -1.08 0.73 -9.92
C ALA A 65 -2.55 1.19 -10.01
N PRO A 66 -3.39 0.62 -10.90
CA PRO A 66 -4.80 0.94 -10.97
C PRO A 66 -5.56 0.29 -9.79
N ILE A 67 -5.30 0.77 -8.57
CA ILE A 67 -5.67 0.16 -7.28
C ILE A 67 -7.13 -0.29 -7.27
N THR A 68 -8.08 0.60 -7.58
CA THR A 68 -9.51 0.26 -7.54
C THR A 68 -9.89 -0.83 -8.54
N ASP A 69 -9.20 -0.88 -9.67
CA ASP A 69 -9.51 -1.85 -10.73
C ASP A 69 -8.90 -3.21 -10.39
N LEU A 70 -7.73 -3.25 -9.73
CA LEU A 70 -7.14 -4.47 -9.18
C LEU A 70 -8.00 -5.07 -8.06
N VAL A 71 -8.52 -4.23 -7.15
CA VAL A 71 -9.48 -4.66 -6.12
C VAL A 71 -10.73 -5.25 -6.77
N LYS A 72 -11.31 -4.56 -7.76
CA LYS A 72 -12.46 -5.06 -8.53
C LYS A 72 -12.17 -6.36 -9.29
N ALA A 73 -10.91 -6.61 -9.65
CA ALA A 73 -10.46 -7.85 -10.28
C ALA A 73 -10.28 -9.01 -9.28
N GLY A 74 -10.51 -8.78 -7.98
CA GLY A 74 -10.42 -9.78 -6.92
C GLY A 74 -9.01 -9.96 -6.35
N MET A 75 -8.08 -9.04 -6.64
CA MET A 75 -6.77 -9.03 -6.02
C MET A 75 -6.83 -8.38 -4.63
N ASN A 76 -6.06 -8.91 -3.69
CA ASN A 76 -5.66 -8.15 -2.50
C ASN A 76 -4.69 -7.05 -2.94
N VAL A 77 -4.87 -5.82 -2.47
CA VAL A 77 -3.97 -4.71 -2.80
C VAL A 77 -3.41 -4.11 -1.52
N ALA A 78 -2.11 -4.27 -1.31
CA ALA A 78 -1.36 -3.65 -0.23
C ALA A 78 -0.61 -2.42 -0.72
N LEU A 79 -0.06 -1.64 0.21
CA LEU A 79 0.81 -0.51 -0.07
C LEU A 79 2.26 -0.81 0.30
N GLY A 80 3.21 -0.23 -0.42
CA GLY A 80 4.63 -0.33 -0.11
C GLY A 80 5.41 0.92 -0.48
N THR A 81 6.54 1.11 0.18
CA THR A 81 7.45 2.24 -0.04
C THR A 81 8.33 2.05 -1.29
N ASP A 82 8.56 0.82 -1.73
CA ASP A 82 9.72 0.47 -2.58
C ASP A 82 11.02 0.71 -1.77
N GLY A 83 12.16 0.97 -2.43
CA GLY A 83 13.39 1.37 -1.74
C GLY A 83 13.48 2.86 -1.41
N ALA A 84 14.33 3.20 -0.44
CA ALA A 84 14.56 4.58 0.01
C ALA A 84 15.08 5.50 -1.11
N ILE A 85 15.84 4.96 -2.08
CA ILE A 85 16.29 5.71 -3.26
C ILE A 85 15.12 5.96 -4.20
N GLN A 86 14.19 5.03 -4.32
CA GLN A 86 13.07 5.05 -5.26
C GLN A 86 11.94 5.95 -4.77
N ALA A 87 11.61 5.94 -3.48
CA ALA A 87 10.60 6.83 -2.90
C ALA A 87 11.18 8.12 -2.30
N GLY A 88 12.45 8.15 -1.91
CA GLY A 88 13.08 9.27 -1.19
C GLY A 88 12.98 9.18 0.34
N ASN A 89 12.07 8.34 0.87
CA ASN A 89 11.93 8.00 2.28
C ASN A 89 11.24 6.64 2.43
N LEU A 90 10.98 6.20 3.66
CA LEU A 90 10.24 4.98 3.99
C LEU A 90 8.97 5.30 4.81
N ASP A 91 8.35 6.45 4.56
CA ASP A 91 7.19 6.92 5.32
C ASP A 91 5.87 6.35 4.77
N MET A 92 5.27 5.41 5.50
CA MET A 92 3.99 4.80 5.11
C MET A 92 2.80 5.77 5.14
N PHE A 93 2.86 6.88 5.89
CA PHE A 93 1.83 7.91 5.85
C PHE A 93 1.83 8.64 4.51
N GLU A 94 3.02 8.96 3.99
CA GLU A 94 3.16 9.52 2.64
C GLU A 94 2.71 8.52 1.57
N VAL A 95 3.00 7.22 1.74
CA VAL A 95 2.53 6.18 0.84
C VAL A 95 1.00 6.10 0.81
N MET A 96 0.33 6.09 1.97
CA MET A 96 -1.14 6.13 2.05
C MET A 96 -1.72 7.35 1.33
N ARG A 97 -1.15 8.53 1.60
CA ARG A 97 -1.54 9.79 0.97
C ARG A 97 -1.38 9.74 -0.55
N GLY A 98 -0.22 9.30 -1.02
CA GLY A 98 0.11 9.16 -2.43
C GLY A 98 -0.82 8.19 -3.15
N ALA A 99 -1.14 7.05 -2.55
CA ALA A 99 -2.10 6.10 -3.09
C ALA A 99 -3.49 6.74 -3.25
N ALA A 100 -4.00 7.37 -2.19
CA ALA A 100 -5.32 7.98 -2.21
C ALA A 100 -5.42 9.14 -3.20
N MET A 101 -4.42 10.03 -3.25
CA MET A 101 -4.37 11.12 -4.21
C MET A 101 -4.25 10.62 -5.65
N SER A 102 -3.41 9.61 -5.90
CA SER A 102 -3.22 9.05 -7.25
C SER A 102 -4.51 8.44 -7.79
N VAL A 103 -5.24 7.67 -6.98
CA VAL A 103 -6.53 7.09 -7.38
C VAL A 103 -7.57 8.18 -7.65
N ARG A 104 -7.72 9.14 -6.74
CA ARG A 104 -8.69 10.24 -6.89
C ARG A 104 -8.41 11.07 -8.14
N ALA A 105 -7.15 11.42 -8.38
CA ALA A 105 -6.73 12.16 -9.56
C ALA A 105 -7.00 11.36 -10.85
N SER A 106 -6.64 10.08 -10.87
CA SER A 106 -6.86 9.22 -12.04
C SER A 106 -8.34 8.97 -12.35
N LYS A 107 -9.22 8.95 -11.35
CA LYS A 107 -10.66 8.73 -11.54
C LYS A 107 -11.46 10.02 -11.69
N GLY A 108 -10.86 11.18 -11.39
CA GLY A 108 -11.58 12.46 -11.33
C GLY A 108 -12.66 12.49 -10.25
N ASP A 109 -12.48 11.70 -9.18
CA ASP A 109 -13.49 11.48 -8.14
C ASP A 109 -12.83 11.56 -6.75
N PRO A 110 -13.21 12.55 -5.91
CA PRO A 110 -12.64 12.71 -4.57
C PRO A 110 -13.00 11.58 -3.60
N SER A 111 -13.98 10.74 -3.93
CA SER A 111 -14.41 9.60 -3.09
C SER A 111 -13.77 8.26 -3.50
N ALA A 112 -13.05 8.20 -4.62
CA ALA A 112 -12.61 6.96 -5.25
C ALA A 112 -11.68 6.07 -4.39
N LEU A 113 -10.92 6.66 -3.47
CA LEU A 113 -10.22 5.92 -2.41
C LEU A 113 -10.46 6.61 -1.05
N PRO A 114 -11.32 6.04 -0.19
CA PRO A 114 -11.54 6.53 1.16
C PRO A 114 -10.29 6.34 2.05
N SER A 115 -10.11 7.22 3.04
CA SER A 115 -8.98 7.14 3.99
C SER A 115 -8.95 5.82 4.77
N SER A 116 -10.12 5.27 5.10
CA SER A 116 -10.25 3.94 5.72
C SER A 116 -9.71 2.82 4.84
N ALA A 117 -9.95 2.89 3.52
CA ALA A 117 -9.42 1.92 2.57
C ALA A 117 -7.90 2.03 2.46
N ALA A 118 -7.35 3.25 2.37
CA ALA A 118 -5.90 3.45 2.38
C ALA A 118 -5.23 2.89 3.65
N LEU A 119 -5.83 3.10 4.83
CA LEU A 119 -5.35 2.53 6.08
C LEU A 119 -5.40 1.00 6.06
N MET A 120 -6.52 0.41 5.60
CA MET A 120 -6.65 -1.05 5.46
C MET A 120 -5.61 -1.64 4.51
N MET A 121 -5.29 -0.93 3.42
CA MET A 121 -4.25 -1.34 2.47
C MET A 121 -2.84 -1.28 3.08
N ALA A 122 -2.59 -0.34 4.01
CA ALA A 122 -1.33 -0.20 4.74
C ALA A 122 -1.19 -1.16 5.93
N THR A 123 -2.29 -1.78 6.40
CA THR A 123 -2.30 -2.69 7.55
C THR A 123 -2.72 -4.11 7.14
N PHE A 124 -4.03 -4.41 7.19
CA PHE A 124 -4.58 -5.75 7.00
C PHE A 124 -4.25 -6.35 5.62
N CYS A 125 -4.36 -5.57 4.54
CA CYS A 125 -4.00 -6.07 3.20
C CYS A 125 -2.50 -6.38 3.09
N GLY A 126 -1.66 -5.62 3.80
CA GLY A 126 -0.23 -5.90 3.92
C GLY A 126 0.03 -7.23 4.64
N ALA A 127 -0.64 -7.46 5.77
CA ALA A 127 -0.58 -8.74 6.47
C ALA A 127 -1.07 -9.90 5.59
N GLN A 128 -2.17 -9.72 4.85
CA GLN A 128 -2.67 -10.70 3.89
C GLN A 128 -1.68 -11.00 2.78
N ALA A 129 -1.00 -9.98 2.24
CA ALA A 129 0.04 -10.17 1.21
C ALA A 129 1.27 -10.93 1.72
N GLN A 130 1.52 -10.90 3.03
CA GLN A 130 2.58 -11.66 3.70
C GLN A 130 2.14 -13.04 4.20
N GLY A 131 0.87 -13.42 3.99
CA GLY A 131 0.30 -14.64 4.54
C GLY A 131 0.08 -14.61 6.06
N ARG A 132 0.07 -13.41 6.66
CA ARG A 132 -0.01 -13.17 8.11
C ARG A 132 -1.35 -12.61 8.59
N ALA A 133 -2.41 -12.75 7.79
CA ALA A 133 -3.71 -12.14 8.09
C ALA A 133 -4.45 -12.78 9.28
N GLN A 134 -4.00 -13.95 9.77
CA GLN A 134 -4.55 -14.55 10.98
C GLN A 134 -3.82 -14.05 12.24
N GLU A 135 -2.60 -13.57 12.07
CA GLU A 135 -1.68 -13.19 13.13
C GLU A 135 -1.69 -11.68 13.37
N CYS A 136 -1.75 -10.84 12.33
CA CYS A 136 -1.62 -9.39 12.50
C CYS A 136 -2.42 -8.56 11.47
N GLY A 137 -2.30 -7.22 11.57
CA GLY A 137 -2.91 -6.26 10.66
C GLY A 137 -4.30 -5.77 11.09
N MET A 138 -4.86 -6.32 12.16
CA MET A 138 -6.09 -5.83 12.81
C MET A 138 -5.93 -5.82 14.34
N LEU A 139 -6.67 -4.95 15.01
CA LEU A 139 -6.80 -4.95 16.46
C LEU A 139 -7.95 -5.88 16.85
N LYS A 140 -7.62 -7.14 17.16
CA LYS A 140 -8.58 -8.17 17.57
C LYS A 140 -7.94 -9.10 18.59
N GLU A 141 -8.74 -9.59 19.53
CA GLU A 141 -8.30 -10.63 20.47
C GLU A 141 -7.71 -11.84 19.72
N GLY A 142 -6.59 -12.37 20.23
CA GLY A 142 -5.87 -13.50 19.65
C GLY A 142 -4.85 -13.15 18.57
N MET A 143 -4.74 -11.88 18.13
CA MET A 143 -3.70 -11.42 17.19
C MET A 143 -2.43 -10.92 17.91
N ASP A 144 -1.31 -10.92 17.20
CA ASP A 144 -0.04 -10.30 17.60
C ASP A 144 -0.31 -8.84 18.01
N ALA A 145 0.25 -8.43 19.16
CA ALA A 145 0.21 -7.04 19.62
C ALA A 145 1.21 -6.17 18.83
N ASP A 146 0.93 -6.02 17.53
CA ASP A 146 1.63 -5.14 16.59
C ASP A 146 0.87 -3.79 16.54
N LEU A 147 1.31 -2.82 17.35
CA LEU A 147 0.61 -1.56 17.60
C LEU A 147 1.45 -0.34 17.20
N VAL A 148 0.77 0.70 16.71
CA VAL A 148 1.36 2.03 16.49
C VAL A 148 0.51 3.05 17.23
N LEU A 149 1.14 3.86 18.08
CA LEU A 149 0.52 5.02 18.71
C LEU A 149 0.95 6.28 17.95
N VAL A 150 -0.02 7.06 17.49
CA VAL A 150 0.20 8.32 16.77
C VAL A 150 -0.29 9.48 17.64
N ASP A 151 0.57 10.46 17.88
CA ASP A 151 0.25 11.68 18.60
C ASP A 151 -0.46 12.67 17.67
N PHE A 152 -1.73 12.96 17.98
CA PHE A 152 -2.57 13.87 17.22
C PHE A 152 -2.58 15.31 17.74
N THR A 153 -1.70 15.67 18.68
CA THR A 153 -1.70 17.01 19.30
C THR A 153 -0.93 18.08 18.53
N ALA A 154 -0.17 17.68 17.50
CA ALA A 154 0.65 18.61 16.73
C ALA A 154 -0.20 19.60 15.90
N PRO A 155 0.26 20.86 15.70
CA PRO A 155 -0.52 21.88 15.00
C PRO A 155 -0.97 21.51 13.58
N HIS A 156 -0.18 20.74 12.82
CA HIS A 156 -0.56 20.31 11.45
C HIS A 156 -1.67 19.27 11.42
N LEU A 157 -2.06 18.71 12.57
CA LEU A 157 -3.18 17.77 12.73
C LEU A 157 -4.46 18.46 13.24
N MET A 158 -4.41 19.77 13.52
CA MET A 158 -5.53 20.54 14.06
C MET A 158 -6.16 21.46 13.00
N PRO A 159 -7.50 21.61 12.99
CA PRO A 159 -8.49 20.86 13.78
C PRO A 159 -8.69 19.43 13.25
N CYS A 160 -8.84 18.46 14.15
CA CYS A 160 -9.12 17.06 13.78
C CYS A 160 -10.63 16.78 13.76
N HIS A 161 -11.28 17.01 12.61
CA HIS A 161 -12.69 16.65 12.41
C HIS A 161 -12.91 15.15 12.16
N ASN A 162 -11.93 14.48 11.54
CA ASN A 162 -11.98 13.06 11.25
C ASN A 162 -10.57 12.46 11.36
N VAL A 163 -10.38 11.56 12.32
CA VAL A 163 -9.07 10.96 12.64
C VAL A 163 -8.50 10.19 11.45
N LEU A 164 -9.31 9.44 10.69
CA LEU A 164 -8.82 8.67 9.55
C LEU A 164 -8.37 9.57 8.40
N THR A 165 -9.09 10.65 8.13
CA THR A 165 -8.67 11.65 7.15
C THR A 165 -7.40 12.36 7.60
N GLY A 166 -7.31 12.75 8.87
CA GLY A 166 -6.08 13.32 9.44
C GLY A 166 -4.89 12.36 9.33
N LEU A 167 -5.10 11.08 9.64
CA LEU A 167 -4.08 10.03 9.57
C LEU A 167 -3.51 9.87 8.15
N VAL A 168 -4.36 9.91 7.12
CA VAL A 168 -3.91 9.72 5.72
C VAL A 168 -3.37 11.01 5.11
N TYR A 169 -4.02 12.15 5.36
CA TYR A 169 -3.72 13.39 4.63
C TYR A 169 -2.83 14.37 5.37
N ALA A 170 -2.74 14.29 6.70
CA ALA A 170 -2.01 15.27 7.51
C ALA A 170 -0.86 14.65 8.32
N ALA A 171 -1.06 13.44 8.88
CA ALA A 171 -0.03 12.78 9.68
C ALA A 171 1.21 12.41 8.85
N LYS A 172 2.33 12.29 9.56
CA LYS A 172 3.65 11.90 9.04
C LYS A 172 4.36 10.97 10.03
N GLY A 173 5.42 10.31 9.61
CA GLY A 173 6.17 9.38 10.46
C GLY A 173 6.68 10.00 11.77
N GLY A 174 6.96 11.31 11.78
CA GLY A 174 7.37 12.05 12.98
C GLY A 174 6.28 12.18 14.05
N ASP A 175 5.02 11.90 13.73
CA ASP A 175 3.90 11.93 14.68
C ASP A 175 3.73 10.60 15.41
N VAL A 176 4.51 9.57 15.05
CA VAL A 176 4.49 8.29 15.77
C VAL A 176 5.16 8.48 17.13
N ALA A 177 4.41 8.19 18.19
CA ALA A 177 4.85 8.27 19.58
C ALA A 177 5.37 6.93 20.10
N MET A 178 4.84 5.80 19.60
CA MET A 178 5.26 4.46 20.00
C MET A 178 5.04 3.44 18.88
N THR A 179 5.96 2.50 18.72
CA THR A 179 5.72 1.26 17.97
C THR A 179 5.95 0.05 18.87
N MET A 180 5.09 -0.94 18.72
CA MET A 180 5.14 -2.21 19.43
C MET A 180 5.02 -3.34 18.42
N VAL A 181 5.83 -4.37 18.58
CA VAL A 181 5.78 -5.59 17.76
C VAL A 181 5.71 -6.79 18.68
N ARG A 182 4.66 -7.59 18.53
CA ARG A 182 4.37 -8.77 19.37
C ARG A 182 4.47 -8.48 20.87
N GLY A 183 3.93 -7.33 21.30
CA GLY A 183 3.94 -6.90 22.70
C GLY A 183 5.23 -6.23 23.17
N ASN A 184 6.29 -6.20 22.36
CA ASN A 184 7.55 -5.54 22.70
C ASN A 184 7.58 -4.13 22.13
N ILE A 185 7.75 -3.12 22.98
CA ILE A 185 7.92 -1.72 22.54
C ILE A 185 9.30 -1.59 21.90
N LEU A 186 9.33 -1.26 20.60
CA LEU A 186 10.57 -1.09 19.84
C LEU A 186 10.97 0.39 19.69
N TYR A 187 9.99 1.28 19.76
CA TYR A 187 10.21 2.72 19.74
C TYR A 187 9.21 3.39 20.68
N GLN A 188 9.68 4.40 21.43
CA GLN A 188 8.82 5.25 22.25
C GLN A 188 9.46 6.63 22.47
N ASN A 189 8.76 7.69 22.07
CA ASN A 189 9.14 9.09 22.30
C ASN A 189 10.62 9.39 21.95
N GLY A 190 11.06 9.01 20.76
CA GLY A 190 12.43 9.24 20.29
C GLY A 190 13.47 8.22 20.79
N ARG A 191 13.09 7.20 21.55
CA ARG A 191 13.99 6.18 22.09
C ARG A 191 13.71 4.81 21.47
N PHE A 192 14.77 4.01 21.30
CA PHE A 192 14.72 2.62 20.85
C PHE A 192 15.20 1.73 22.01
N PRO A 193 14.30 1.27 22.89
CA PRO A 193 14.68 0.58 24.13
C PRO A 193 15.17 -0.87 23.95
N THR A 194 15.05 -1.42 22.74
CA THR A 194 15.44 -2.79 22.38
C THR A 194 16.50 -2.80 21.29
#